data_AF-A0A4R9BZ90-F1
#
_entry.id   AF-A0A4R9BZ90-F1
#
_cell.length_a   1.000
_cell.length_b   1.000
_cell.length_c   1.000
_cell.angle_alpha   90.00
_cell.angle_beta   90.00
_cell.angle_gamma   90.00
#
_symmetry.space_group_name_H-M   'P 1'
#
loop_
_entity.id
_entity.type
_entity.pdbx_description
1 polymer ?
#
loop_
_entity_poly.entity_id
_entity_poly.type
_entity_poly.pdbx_seq_one_letter_code
_entity_poly.pdbx_strand_id
1 'polypeptide(L)'
;MRMHEDPDTAGHSDAAGTTDQPGTADPAGIAVRFRCGHGADAAEARVTLRRDCPLCMLLAETARSREQLMRRVAPAGRAALARETRIGVEYEWICSRGHSRYRASVRETLTGPGCPKCQKNARAPAARGEGGVPFMKPGLKTRTSQAEQKLRMLLGERIRLPHRVNAIRINRTFYGKPEVWPDIIIPALRVAIEYDSPGRQKTSHRGLKEVSDREKDAALEEVGWAVIRVRADGLEPLGPHSIVCSGVSVGLVDEVLAMLVAIRGQEAVAALMGREPSG
;
A
#
# COMPACT_ATOMS: atom_id res chain seq x y z
N MET A 1 27.51 -5.03 77.48
CA MET A 1 28.19 -6.31 77.16
C MET A 1 28.75 -6.18 75.75
N ARG A 2 30.06 -5.86 75.69
CA ARG A 2 31.04 -5.87 74.57
C ARG A 2 30.63 -5.14 73.26
N MET A 3 31.18 -3.95 72.94
CA MET A 3 32.57 -3.65 72.44
C MET A 3 32.79 -4.34 71.08
N HIS A 4 33.18 -3.73 69.95
CA HIS A 4 34.17 -2.68 69.62
C HIS A 4 33.90 -2.19 68.16
N GLU A 5 33.95 -0.89 67.88
CA GLU A 5 35.01 -0.11 67.16
C GLU A 5 34.78 0.09 65.64
N ASP A 6 34.69 1.37 65.27
CA ASP A 6 34.92 2.01 63.95
C ASP A 6 36.43 1.93 63.56
N PRO A 7 36.93 2.65 62.54
CA PRO A 7 36.65 2.68 61.08
C PRO A 7 37.96 2.53 60.26
N ASP A 8 37.93 2.42 58.92
CA ASP A 8 38.88 3.16 58.05
C ASP A 8 38.63 3.10 56.53
N THR A 9 38.43 4.31 55.98
CA THR A 9 38.97 4.97 54.77
C THR A 9 39.31 4.27 53.43
N ALA A 10 38.95 5.05 52.37
CA ALA A 10 39.51 5.17 51.00
C ALA A 10 39.23 4.02 50.02
N GLY A 11 38.87 4.20 48.74
CA GLY A 11 38.96 5.33 47.81
C GLY A 11 39.29 4.75 46.41
N HIS A 12 38.86 5.40 45.32
CA HIS A 12 39.06 5.07 43.88
C HIS A 12 38.18 3.93 43.32
N SER A 13 37.71 3.91 42.07
CA SER A 13 37.62 4.85 40.94
C SER A 13 36.79 4.15 39.85
N ASP A 14 36.28 4.93 38.89
CA ASP A 14 35.43 4.55 37.76
C ASP A 14 35.77 3.24 37.01
N ALA A 15 34.73 2.50 36.61
CA ALA A 15 34.71 1.78 35.34
C ALA A 15 33.27 1.46 34.90
N ALA A 16 32.92 1.94 33.71
CA ALA A 16 31.66 1.72 33.03
C ALA A 16 31.34 0.22 32.86
N GLY A 17 30.24 -0.24 33.47
CA GLY A 17 29.65 -1.54 33.21
C GLY A 17 28.82 -1.51 31.93
N THR A 18 29.42 -1.90 30.80
CA THR A 18 28.69 -2.25 29.59
C THR A 18 27.89 -3.52 29.85
N THR A 19 26.56 -3.39 29.92
CA THR A 19 25.64 -4.53 29.97
C THR A 19 25.73 -5.32 28.67
N ASP A 20 26.32 -6.49 28.79
CA ASP A 20 26.41 -7.55 27.80
C ASP A 20 24.99 -8.07 27.48
N GLN A 21 24.58 -7.95 26.21
CA GLN A 21 23.45 -8.70 25.67
C GLN A 21 23.98 -9.67 24.61
N PRO A 22 23.54 -10.94 24.63
CA PRO A 22 24.18 -12.01 23.90
C PRO A 22 23.95 -11.87 22.40
N GLY A 23 25.03 -11.54 21.68
CA GLY A 23 25.15 -11.82 20.26
C GLY A 23 24.99 -13.32 20.05
N THR A 24 23.86 -13.73 19.48
CA THR A 24 23.67 -15.10 19.01
C THR A 24 24.61 -15.33 17.84
N ALA A 25 25.75 -15.95 18.16
CA ALA A 25 26.72 -16.44 17.21
C ALA A 25 26.03 -17.42 16.24
N ASP A 26 25.96 -17.05 14.97
CA ASP A 26 25.56 -17.94 13.88
C ASP A 26 26.64 -19.03 13.75
N PRO A 27 26.30 -20.31 13.53
CA PRO A 27 27.25 -21.41 13.65
C PRO A 27 28.23 -21.36 12.47
N ALA A 28 29.52 -21.39 12.78
CA ALA A 28 30.70 -21.66 11.96
C ALA A 28 30.46 -22.18 10.51
N GLY A 29 29.85 -21.36 9.65
CA GLY A 29 29.71 -21.63 8.23
C GLY A 29 30.99 -21.22 7.50
N ILE A 30 31.44 -22.03 6.55
CA ILE A 30 32.48 -21.62 5.61
C ILE A 30 31.95 -20.41 4.83
N ALA A 31 32.70 -19.31 4.80
CA ALA A 31 32.37 -18.15 4.00
C ALA A 31 32.43 -18.51 2.51
N VAL A 32 31.27 -18.53 1.84
CA VAL A 32 31.13 -18.94 0.44
C VAL A 32 30.76 -17.75 -0.43
N ARG A 33 31.44 -17.62 -1.58
CA ARG A 33 31.09 -16.69 -2.67
C ARG A 33 30.63 -17.47 -3.91
N PHE A 34 29.68 -16.92 -4.65
CA PHE A 34 29.16 -17.52 -5.89
C PHE A 34 29.62 -16.74 -7.13
N ARG A 35 29.57 -17.37 -8.31
CA ARG A 35 29.94 -16.73 -9.60
C ARG A 35 29.15 -15.45 -9.87
N CYS A 36 27.88 -15.43 -9.49
CA CYS A 36 27.02 -14.25 -9.60
C CYS A 36 27.44 -13.07 -8.70
N GLY A 37 28.54 -13.19 -7.94
CA GLY A 37 29.09 -12.13 -7.09
C GLY A 37 28.46 -12.00 -5.70
N HIS A 38 27.46 -12.82 -5.37
CA HIS A 38 26.77 -12.82 -4.08
C HIS A 38 27.40 -13.80 -3.08
N GLY A 39 27.15 -13.60 -1.78
CA GLY A 39 27.71 -14.37 -0.68
C GLY A 39 28.71 -13.54 0.11
N ALA A 40 29.77 -14.19 0.60
CA ALA A 40 30.87 -13.52 1.28
C ALA A 40 31.64 -12.58 0.33
N ASP A 41 32.23 -11.53 0.91
CA ASP A 41 33.11 -10.62 0.18
C ASP A 41 34.37 -11.35 -0.31
N ALA A 42 34.96 -10.88 -1.41
CA ALA A 42 36.07 -11.58 -2.07
C ALA A 42 37.29 -11.77 -1.16
N ALA A 43 37.52 -10.85 -0.22
CA ALA A 43 38.60 -10.95 0.77
C ALA A 43 38.31 -11.94 1.91
N GLU A 44 37.04 -12.24 2.17
CA GLU A 44 36.58 -13.08 3.29
C GLU A 44 36.18 -14.49 2.85
N ALA A 45 35.90 -14.68 1.55
CA ALA A 45 35.45 -15.95 1.00
C ALA A 45 36.54 -17.03 1.04
N ARG A 46 36.28 -18.11 1.77
CA ARG A 46 37.14 -19.30 1.79
C ARG A 46 36.93 -20.19 0.57
N VAL A 47 35.73 -20.17 -0.01
CA VAL A 47 35.38 -20.97 -1.20
C VAL A 47 34.61 -20.11 -2.20
N THR A 48 35.02 -20.14 -3.46
CA THR A 48 34.27 -19.55 -4.57
C THR A 48 33.67 -20.64 -5.46
N LEU A 49 32.34 -20.70 -5.54
CA LEU A 49 31.62 -21.63 -6.39
C LEU A 49 31.40 -21.05 -7.79
N ARG A 50 31.63 -21.87 -8.83
CA ARG A 50 31.46 -21.49 -10.24
C ARG A 50 30.00 -21.45 -10.72
N ARG A 51 29.05 -21.78 -9.85
CA ARG A 51 27.60 -21.66 -10.11
C ARG A 51 27.04 -20.37 -9.52
N ASP A 52 25.89 -19.95 -10.03
CA ASP A 52 25.14 -18.86 -9.42
C ASP A 52 24.52 -19.29 -8.09
N CYS A 53 24.20 -18.32 -7.23
CA CYS A 53 23.63 -18.64 -5.92
C CYS A 53 22.20 -19.18 -6.04
N PRO A 54 21.71 -19.97 -5.05
CA PRO A 54 20.35 -20.51 -5.06
C PRO A 54 19.26 -19.47 -5.32
N LEU A 55 19.40 -18.26 -4.76
CA LEU A 55 18.48 -17.17 -5.04
C LEU A 55 18.53 -16.68 -6.50
N CYS A 56 19.72 -16.49 -7.08
CA CYS A 56 19.85 -16.06 -8.47
C CYS A 56 19.32 -17.11 -9.45
N MET A 57 19.54 -18.41 -9.17
CA MET A 57 18.97 -19.49 -9.97
C MET A 57 17.43 -19.46 -9.92
N LEU A 58 16.84 -19.32 -8.72
CA LEU A 58 15.38 -19.26 -8.57
C LEU A 58 14.77 -17.99 -9.21
N LEU A 59 15.49 -16.86 -9.17
CA LEU A 59 15.08 -15.65 -9.87
C LEU A 59 15.04 -15.86 -11.39
N ALA A 60 16.06 -16.52 -11.96
CA ALA A 60 16.10 -16.86 -13.38
C ALA A 60 14.96 -17.83 -13.77
N GLU A 61 14.76 -18.90 -13.00
CA GLU A 61 13.68 -19.88 -13.22
C GLU A 61 12.28 -19.24 -13.17
N THR A 62 12.10 -18.25 -12.31
CA THR A 62 10.81 -17.56 -12.17
C THR A 62 10.69 -16.28 -12.99
N ALA A 63 11.63 -16.04 -13.93
CA ALA A 63 11.68 -14.87 -14.81
C ALA A 63 11.59 -13.53 -14.06
N ARG A 64 12.34 -13.39 -12.96
CA ARG A 64 12.37 -12.19 -12.10
C ARG A 64 13.79 -11.68 -11.88
N SER A 65 13.90 -10.42 -11.49
CA SER A 65 15.18 -9.79 -11.12
C SER A 65 15.31 -9.62 -9.60
N ARG A 66 16.57 -9.54 -9.13
CA ARG A 66 16.85 -9.22 -7.72
C ARG A 66 16.32 -7.83 -7.34
N GLU A 67 16.38 -6.88 -8.26
CA GLU A 67 15.84 -5.53 -8.06
C GLU A 67 14.31 -5.55 -7.84
N GLN A 68 13.56 -6.36 -8.58
CA GLN A 68 12.12 -6.56 -8.37
C GLN A 68 11.84 -7.16 -6.99
N LEU A 69 12.66 -8.12 -6.55
CA LEU A 69 12.55 -8.70 -5.21
C LEU A 69 12.85 -7.66 -4.13
N MET A 70 13.84 -6.78 -4.34
CA MET A 70 14.22 -5.73 -3.41
C MET A 70 13.14 -4.66 -3.20
N ARG A 71 12.34 -4.38 -4.23
CA ARG A 71 11.17 -3.50 -4.11
C ARG A 71 10.09 -4.07 -3.19
N ARG A 72 10.04 -5.38 -3.00
CA ARG A 72 9.01 -6.07 -2.21
C ARG A 72 9.39 -6.33 -0.76
N VAL A 73 10.67 -6.26 -0.38
CA VAL A 73 11.07 -6.44 1.03
C VAL A 73 10.88 -5.15 1.83
N ALA A 74 10.53 -5.27 3.11
CA ALA A 74 10.47 -4.13 4.02
C ALA A 74 11.84 -3.42 4.10
N PRO A 75 11.89 -2.08 4.33
CA PRO A 75 13.14 -1.32 4.31
C PRO A 75 14.24 -1.90 5.21
N ALA A 76 13.88 -2.38 6.41
CA ALA A 76 14.81 -2.97 7.37
C ALA A 76 15.53 -4.23 6.83
N GLY A 77 14.91 -4.98 5.89
CA GLY A 77 15.47 -6.19 5.32
C GLY A 77 16.31 -5.98 4.05
N ARG A 78 16.33 -4.77 3.48
CA ARG A 78 16.93 -4.54 2.14
C ARG A 78 18.42 -4.83 2.10
N ALA A 79 19.19 -4.33 3.06
CA ALA A 79 20.64 -4.51 3.10
C ALA A 79 21.04 -5.99 3.26
N ALA A 80 20.30 -6.74 4.06
CA ALA A 80 20.51 -8.18 4.24
C ALA A 80 20.11 -8.96 2.97
N LEU A 81 18.91 -8.72 2.43
CA LEU A 81 18.44 -9.42 1.23
C LEU A 81 19.27 -9.10 -0.02
N ALA A 82 19.91 -7.92 -0.11
CA ALA A 82 20.82 -7.59 -1.21
C ALA A 82 21.97 -8.59 -1.34
N ARG A 83 22.52 -9.09 -0.22
CA ARG A 83 23.62 -10.06 -0.18
C ARG A 83 23.16 -11.51 -0.01
N GLU A 84 21.87 -11.73 0.23
CA GLU A 84 21.34 -13.07 0.51
C GLU A 84 21.51 -14.03 -0.67
N THR A 85 21.82 -15.28 -0.34
CA THR A 85 22.05 -16.38 -1.28
C THR A 85 21.08 -17.54 -1.05
N ARG A 86 20.53 -17.65 0.16
CA ARG A 86 19.66 -18.72 0.63
C ARG A 86 18.21 -18.39 0.32
N ILE A 87 17.47 -19.37 -0.19
CA ILE A 87 16.05 -19.22 -0.52
C ILE A 87 15.11 -19.52 0.67
N GLY A 88 15.63 -20.12 1.74
CA GLY A 88 14.86 -20.46 2.93
C GLY A 88 14.78 -19.33 3.98
N VAL A 89 15.55 -18.25 3.80
CA VAL A 89 15.58 -17.15 4.78
C VAL A 89 14.31 -16.35 4.69
N GLU A 90 13.76 -16.02 5.86
CA GLU A 90 12.55 -15.23 5.98
C GLU A 90 12.86 -13.75 6.08
N TYR A 91 12.00 -12.96 5.44
CA TYR A 91 11.98 -11.52 5.59
C TYR A 91 10.56 -11.06 5.85
N GLU A 92 10.45 -9.81 6.32
CA GLU A 92 9.21 -9.08 6.27
C GLU A 92 9.02 -8.49 4.85
N TRP A 93 7.92 -8.84 4.20
CA TRP A 93 7.60 -8.44 2.83
C TRP A 93 6.43 -7.47 2.80
N ILE A 94 6.50 -6.53 1.87
CA ILE A 94 5.42 -5.63 1.47
C ILE A 94 4.56 -6.37 0.45
N CYS A 95 3.26 -6.46 0.72
CA CYS A 95 2.33 -7.01 -0.23
C CYS A 95 2.12 -6.02 -1.37
N SER A 96 2.23 -6.46 -2.63
CA SER A 96 1.99 -5.59 -3.78
C SER A 96 0.52 -5.25 -4.01
N ARG A 97 -0.40 -5.79 -3.19
CA ARG A 97 -1.85 -5.71 -3.40
C ARG A 97 -2.63 -4.91 -2.36
N GLY A 98 -2.03 -4.43 -1.27
CA GLY A 98 -2.89 -3.93 -0.18
C GLY A 98 -2.35 -4.12 1.21
N HIS A 99 -1.83 -5.32 1.38
CA HIS A 99 -1.96 -5.96 2.67
C HIS A 99 -0.84 -5.56 3.60
N SER A 100 -1.16 -5.60 4.89
CA SER A 100 -0.16 -5.52 5.95
C SER A 100 1.02 -6.41 5.61
N ARG A 101 2.21 -5.93 6.02
CA ARG A 101 3.44 -6.70 5.83
C ARG A 101 3.28 -8.12 6.35
N TYR A 102 3.95 -9.05 5.70
CA TYR A 102 3.86 -10.46 6.02
C TYR A 102 5.24 -11.08 6.04
N ARG A 103 5.42 -12.08 6.90
CA ARG A 103 6.65 -12.84 6.98
C ARG A 103 6.54 -14.07 6.09
N ALA A 104 7.56 -14.31 5.28
CA ALA A 104 7.65 -15.48 4.40
C ALA A 104 9.11 -15.70 4.01
N SER A 105 9.45 -16.92 3.61
CA SER A 105 10.74 -17.19 2.98
C SER A 105 10.86 -16.55 1.60
N VAL A 106 12.10 -16.36 1.14
CA VAL A 106 12.38 -15.93 -0.24
C VAL A 106 11.76 -16.89 -1.25
N ARG A 107 11.83 -18.20 -1.00
CA ARG A 107 11.20 -19.25 -1.82
C ARG A 107 9.70 -19.03 -1.92
N GLU A 108 8.98 -18.96 -0.79
CA GLU A 108 7.52 -18.77 -0.80
C GLU A 108 7.08 -17.48 -1.47
N THR A 109 7.90 -16.43 -1.39
CA THR A 109 7.63 -15.14 -2.04
C THR A 109 7.77 -15.21 -3.58
N LEU A 110 8.62 -16.10 -4.09
CA LEU A 110 8.89 -16.29 -5.51
C LEU A 110 8.06 -17.41 -6.15
N THR A 111 7.82 -18.52 -5.45
CA THR A 111 7.14 -19.70 -5.99
C THR A 111 5.77 -19.96 -5.38
N GLY A 112 5.49 -19.39 -4.22
CA GLY A 112 4.27 -19.60 -3.47
C GLY A 112 3.19 -18.56 -3.73
N PRO A 113 2.04 -18.67 -3.05
CA PRO A 113 0.95 -17.69 -3.14
C PRO A 113 1.33 -16.31 -2.58
N GLY A 114 2.51 -16.20 -1.93
CA GLY A 114 3.02 -14.97 -1.33
C GLY A 114 2.22 -14.59 -0.09
N CYS A 115 1.61 -13.40 -0.11
CA CYS A 115 0.89 -12.86 1.04
C CYS A 115 -0.26 -13.78 1.50
N PRO A 116 -0.32 -14.18 2.78
CA PRO A 116 -1.39 -15.04 3.31
C PRO A 116 -2.80 -14.47 3.13
N LYS A 117 -2.94 -13.13 3.19
CA LYS A 117 -4.22 -12.45 2.95
C LYS A 117 -4.64 -12.55 1.48
N CYS A 118 -3.71 -12.39 0.53
CA CYS A 118 -3.96 -12.64 -0.89
C CYS A 118 -4.44 -14.07 -1.15
N GLN A 119 -3.80 -15.06 -0.52
CA GLN A 119 -4.18 -16.45 -0.68
C GLN A 119 -5.60 -16.73 -0.15
N LYS A 120 -5.93 -16.21 1.03
CA LYS A 120 -7.28 -16.31 1.61
C LYS A 120 -8.32 -15.65 0.72
N ASN A 121 -8.04 -14.45 0.19
CA ASN A 121 -8.93 -13.76 -0.73
C ASN A 121 -9.20 -14.54 -2.01
N ALA A 122 -8.16 -15.11 -2.63
CA ALA A 122 -8.31 -15.90 -3.85
C ALA A 122 -9.19 -17.15 -3.65
N ARG A 123 -9.32 -17.62 -2.41
CA ARG A 123 -10.17 -18.76 -2.02
C ARG A 123 -11.55 -18.32 -1.50
N ALA A 124 -11.78 -17.03 -1.27
CA ALA A 124 -13.02 -16.55 -0.70
C ALA A 124 -14.16 -16.67 -1.73
N PRO A 125 -15.37 -17.08 -1.32
CA PRO A 125 -16.54 -17.13 -2.21
C PRO A 125 -16.82 -15.80 -2.94
N ALA A 126 -16.47 -14.66 -2.33
CA ALA A 126 -16.60 -13.33 -2.94
C ALA A 126 -15.68 -13.10 -4.15
N ALA A 127 -14.57 -13.83 -4.28
CA ALA A 127 -13.72 -13.78 -5.48
C ALA A 127 -14.35 -14.47 -6.70
N ARG A 128 -15.47 -15.19 -6.50
CA ARG A 128 -16.21 -15.89 -7.56
C ARG A 128 -17.41 -15.09 -8.10
N GLY A 129 -17.63 -13.83 -7.70
CA GLY A 129 -18.80 -13.05 -8.16
C GLY A 129 -18.66 -11.52 -8.16
N GLU A 130 -19.25 -10.90 -9.20
CA GLU A 130 -19.74 -9.51 -9.25
C GLU A 130 -18.76 -8.37 -8.91
N GLY A 131 -17.48 -8.52 -9.24
CA GLY A 131 -16.53 -7.40 -9.22
C GLY A 131 -17.06 -6.19 -9.97
N GLY A 132 -17.05 -5.03 -9.32
CA GLY A 132 -17.43 -3.75 -9.91
C GLY A 132 -18.92 -3.44 -9.83
N VAL A 133 -19.74 -4.28 -9.18
CA VAL A 133 -21.15 -3.96 -8.92
C VAL A 133 -21.26 -2.93 -7.80
N PRO A 134 -21.87 -1.75 -8.06
CA PRO A 134 -22.15 -0.77 -7.02
C PRO A 134 -23.40 -1.20 -6.24
N PHE A 135 -23.40 -0.95 -4.93
CA PHE A 135 -24.53 -1.30 -4.07
C PHE A 135 -24.69 -0.32 -2.91
N MET A 136 -25.85 -0.39 -2.27
CA MET A 136 -26.14 0.33 -1.03
C MET A 136 -25.74 -0.54 0.16
N LYS A 137 -24.81 -0.05 0.98
CA LYS A 137 -24.47 -0.62 2.28
C LYS A 137 -25.19 0.16 3.39
N PRO A 138 -26.24 -0.41 4.02
CA PRO A 138 -26.94 0.23 5.11
C PRO A 138 -26.01 0.49 6.30
N GLY A 139 -26.18 1.64 6.96
CA GLY A 139 -25.48 1.94 8.20
C GLY A 139 -23.98 2.24 8.05
N LEU A 140 -23.48 2.44 6.82
CA LEU A 140 -22.13 2.96 6.62
C LEU A 140 -22.06 4.41 7.14
N LYS A 141 -21.55 4.58 8.36
CA LYS A 141 -21.30 5.89 8.99
C LYS A 141 -19.97 6.44 8.50
N THR A 142 -19.87 6.85 7.24
CA THR A 142 -18.77 7.71 6.80
C THR A 142 -19.01 9.09 7.42
N ARG A 143 -18.04 9.62 8.16
CA ARG A 143 -18.07 11.03 8.57
C ARG A 143 -17.82 11.85 7.31
N THR A 144 -18.88 12.10 6.53
CA THR A 144 -18.78 12.88 5.30
C THR A 144 -18.43 14.31 5.66
N SER A 145 -17.26 14.78 5.22
CA SER A 145 -16.82 16.14 5.51
C SER A 145 -17.76 17.19 4.89
N GLN A 146 -17.74 18.42 5.41
CA GLN A 146 -18.49 19.53 4.79
C GLN A 146 -18.05 19.75 3.34
N ALA A 147 -16.77 19.53 3.03
CA ALA A 147 -16.24 19.65 1.69
C ALA A 147 -16.81 18.58 0.74
N GLU A 148 -16.85 17.31 1.16
CA GLU A 148 -17.48 16.22 0.38
C GLU A 148 -18.97 16.51 0.12
N GLN A 149 -19.69 17.00 1.12
CA GLN A 149 -21.11 17.36 0.96
C GLN A 149 -21.28 18.51 -0.05
N LYS A 150 -20.45 19.55 0.08
CA LYS A 150 -20.46 20.69 -0.86
C LYS A 150 -20.13 20.26 -2.28
N LEU A 151 -19.14 19.38 -2.46
CA LEU A 151 -18.76 18.86 -3.78
C LEU A 151 -19.90 18.06 -4.39
N ARG A 152 -20.51 17.16 -3.61
CA ARG A 152 -21.66 16.36 -4.05
C ARG A 152 -22.85 17.24 -4.45
N MET A 153 -23.14 18.30 -3.68
CA MET A 153 -24.21 19.25 -3.97
C MET A 153 -23.96 19.97 -5.30
N LEU A 154 -22.80 20.62 -5.46
CA LEU A 154 -22.47 21.37 -6.68
C LEU A 154 -22.39 20.47 -7.92
N LEU A 155 -21.86 19.26 -7.77
CA LEU A 155 -21.84 18.28 -8.87
C LEU A 155 -23.27 17.81 -9.22
N GLY A 156 -24.14 17.67 -8.21
CA GLY A 156 -25.55 17.31 -8.38
C GLY A 156 -26.39 18.38 -9.09
N GLU A 157 -25.97 19.64 -9.05
CA GLU A 157 -26.57 20.74 -9.84
C GLU A 157 -26.27 20.61 -11.34
N ARG A 158 -25.18 19.92 -11.70
CA ARG A 158 -24.73 19.79 -13.10
C ARG A 158 -25.06 18.45 -13.73
N ILE A 159 -25.01 17.36 -12.95
CA ILE A 159 -25.27 16.00 -13.42
C ILE A 159 -26.14 15.22 -12.44
N ARG A 160 -26.95 14.30 -12.96
CA ARG A 160 -27.74 13.38 -12.15
C ARG A 160 -26.85 12.39 -11.40
N LEU A 161 -26.68 12.61 -10.10
CA LEU A 161 -25.99 11.70 -9.20
C LEU A 161 -26.98 10.68 -8.60
N PRO A 162 -26.66 9.37 -8.56
CA PRO A 162 -27.49 8.40 -7.88
C PRO A 162 -27.30 8.47 -6.36
N HIS A 163 -28.40 8.28 -5.64
CA HIS A 163 -28.45 8.41 -4.18
C HIS A 163 -28.54 7.05 -3.44
N ARG A 164 -28.59 5.93 -4.18
CA ARG A 164 -28.79 4.58 -3.64
C ARG A 164 -27.57 3.68 -3.78
N VAL A 165 -26.38 4.26 -3.85
CA VAL A 165 -25.10 3.52 -3.92
C VAL A 165 -24.05 4.24 -3.08
N ASN A 166 -23.30 3.49 -2.28
CA ASN A 166 -22.19 4.02 -1.46
C ASN A 166 -21.01 3.04 -1.34
N ALA A 167 -21.06 1.90 -2.02
CA ALA A 167 -20.01 0.89 -2.01
C ALA A 167 -19.89 0.24 -3.39
N ILE A 168 -18.71 -0.26 -3.71
CA ILE A 168 -18.42 -1.02 -4.93
C ILE A 168 -17.76 -2.34 -4.51
N ARG A 169 -18.26 -3.47 -5.01
CA ARG A 169 -17.63 -4.78 -4.83
C ARG A 169 -16.31 -4.85 -5.58
N ILE A 170 -15.29 -5.46 -5.00
CA ILE A 170 -13.98 -5.65 -5.63
C ILE A 170 -13.58 -7.14 -5.59
N ASN A 171 -12.77 -7.57 -6.55
CA ASN A 171 -12.32 -8.97 -6.66
C ASN A 171 -11.22 -9.33 -5.65
N ARG A 172 -10.73 -8.34 -4.89
CA ARG A 172 -9.74 -8.49 -3.81
C ARG A 172 -10.30 -7.94 -2.50
N THR A 173 -9.56 -8.01 -1.41
CA THR A 173 -9.94 -7.28 -0.18
C THR A 173 -9.12 -6.02 0.01
N PHE A 174 -9.81 -4.95 0.40
CA PHE A 174 -9.26 -3.68 0.84
C PHE A 174 -9.63 -3.49 2.32
N TYR A 175 -8.64 -3.24 3.20
CA TYR A 175 -8.82 -3.31 4.66
C TYR A 175 -9.57 -4.56 5.16
N GLY A 176 -9.37 -5.71 4.49
CA GLY A 176 -10.04 -6.97 4.83
C GLY A 176 -11.51 -7.06 4.44
N LYS A 177 -12.03 -6.13 3.64
CA LYS A 177 -13.41 -6.14 3.12
C LYS A 177 -13.40 -6.32 1.59
N PRO A 178 -14.37 -7.06 1.00
CA PRO A 178 -14.46 -7.30 -0.45
C PRO A 178 -15.14 -6.14 -1.20
N GLU A 179 -14.95 -4.92 -0.70
CA GLU A 179 -15.65 -3.72 -1.16
C GLU A 179 -14.81 -2.48 -0.81
N VAL A 180 -15.08 -1.40 -1.53
CA VAL A 180 -14.53 -0.07 -1.26
C VAL A 180 -15.66 0.95 -1.19
N TRP A 181 -15.42 2.06 -0.49
CA TRP A 181 -16.39 3.13 -0.29
C TRP A 181 -15.77 4.46 -0.78
N PRO A 182 -16.01 4.84 -2.04
CA PRO A 182 -15.66 6.16 -2.54
C PRO A 182 -16.60 7.26 -2.01
N ASP A 183 -16.13 8.50 -2.00
CA ASP A 183 -16.92 9.64 -1.55
C ASP A 183 -18.10 9.92 -2.47
N ILE A 184 -17.89 9.78 -3.79
CA ILE A 184 -18.94 9.87 -4.82
C ILE A 184 -18.78 8.72 -5.81
N ILE A 185 -19.90 8.09 -6.16
CA ILE A 185 -19.97 6.99 -7.11
C ILE A 185 -20.88 7.40 -8.27
N ILE A 186 -20.40 7.28 -9.50
CA ILE A 186 -21.15 7.53 -10.73
C ILE A 186 -21.21 6.21 -11.55
N PRO A 187 -22.14 5.30 -11.23
CA PRO A 187 -22.29 3.99 -11.86
C PRO A 187 -22.43 4.03 -13.37
N ALA A 188 -23.23 4.98 -13.90
CA ALA A 188 -23.47 5.11 -15.33
C ALA A 188 -22.17 5.35 -16.13
N LEU A 189 -21.16 5.95 -15.49
CA LEU A 189 -19.85 6.18 -16.08
C LEU A 189 -18.80 5.18 -15.57
N ARG A 190 -19.11 4.31 -14.59
CA ARG A 190 -18.10 3.54 -13.83
C ARG A 190 -16.93 4.43 -13.38
N VAL A 191 -17.25 5.57 -12.77
CA VAL A 191 -16.28 6.50 -12.18
C VAL A 191 -16.55 6.66 -10.69
N ALA A 192 -15.49 6.56 -9.90
CA ALA A 192 -15.47 6.91 -8.48
C ALA A 192 -14.70 8.22 -8.29
N ILE A 193 -15.16 9.08 -7.38
CA ILE A 193 -14.47 10.32 -7.01
C ILE A 193 -14.10 10.25 -5.52
N GLU A 194 -12.85 10.57 -5.23
CA GLU A 194 -12.29 10.72 -3.88
C GLU A 194 -11.97 12.20 -3.64
N TYR A 195 -12.39 12.73 -2.50
CA TYR A 195 -12.01 14.05 -2.01
C TYR A 195 -10.97 13.89 -0.89
N ASP A 196 -9.70 13.98 -1.26
CA ASP A 196 -8.59 13.85 -0.34
C ASP A 196 -8.28 15.20 0.30
N SER A 197 -8.33 15.26 1.64
CA SER A 197 -7.77 16.37 2.40
C SER A 197 -6.78 15.85 3.45
N PRO A 198 -5.68 16.57 3.73
CA PRO A 198 -4.67 16.15 4.69
C PRO A 198 -5.18 16.12 6.15
N GLY A 199 -6.41 16.57 6.39
CA GLY A 199 -7.07 16.62 7.70
C GLY A 199 -6.48 17.66 8.65
N ARG A 200 -7.15 17.91 9.78
CA ARG A 200 -6.75 18.94 10.77
C ARG A 200 -5.31 18.79 11.31
N GLN A 201 -4.77 17.57 11.34
CA GLN A 201 -3.41 17.30 11.82
C GLN A 201 -2.36 17.16 10.69
N LYS A 202 -2.73 17.37 9.42
CA LYS A 202 -1.84 17.31 8.24
C LYS A 202 -1.09 15.99 8.01
N THR A 203 -1.54 14.87 8.61
CA THR A 203 -0.91 13.54 8.56
C THR A 203 -1.62 12.53 7.63
N SER A 204 -2.67 12.93 6.93
CA SER A 204 -3.35 12.08 5.94
C SER A 204 -2.73 12.23 4.55
N HIS A 205 -2.75 11.14 3.76
CA HIS A 205 -2.24 11.08 2.38
C HIS A 205 -0.75 11.36 2.16
N ARG A 206 0.11 11.02 3.15
CA ARG A 206 1.58 11.00 3.00
C ARG A 206 2.16 9.64 3.39
N GLY A 207 3.14 9.14 2.64
CA GLY A 207 3.88 7.91 2.96
C GLY A 207 3.04 6.63 2.86
N LEU A 208 2.97 5.83 3.93
CA LEU A 208 2.24 4.55 3.95
C LEU A 208 0.74 4.67 3.62
N LYS A 209 0.13 5.85 3.83
CA LYS A 209 -1.26 6.11 3.45
C LYS A 209 -1.44 6.30 1.95
N GLU A 210 -0.45 6.86 1.25
CA GLU A 210 -0.48 6.99 -0.21
C GLU A 210 -0.39 5.62 -0.91
N VAL A 211 0.33 4.66 -0.31
CA VAL A 211 0.34 3.28 -0.78
C VAL A 211 -1.06 2.66 -0.67
N SER A 212 -1.76 2.89 0.44
CA SER A 212 -3.15 2.45 0.61
C SER A 212 -4.11 3.12 -0.38
N ASP A 213 -3.88 4.39 -0.72
CA ASP A 213 -4.67 5.13 -1.71
C ASP A 213 -4.52 4.51 -3.10
N ARG A 214 -3.28 4.25 -3.52
CA ARG A 214 -2.98 3.56 -4.78
C ARG A 214 -3.57 2.15 -4.83
N GLU A 215 -3.61 1.46 -3.69
CA GLU A 215 -4.20 0.12 -3.59
C GLU A 215 -5.73 0.16 -3.71
N LYS A 216 -6.39 1.21 -3.17
CA LYS A 216 -7.82 1.46 -3.38
C LYS A 216 -8.11 1.69 -4.86
N ASP A 217 -7.32 2.55 -5.51
CA ASP A 217 -7.48 2.89 -6.92
C ASP A 217 -7.29 1.65 -7.79
N ALA A 218 -6.21 0.90 -7.59
CA ALA A 218 -5.94 -0.33 -8.31
C ALA A 218 -7.01 -1.41 -8.11
N ALA A 219 -7.69 -1.44 -6.95
CA ALA A 219 -8.78 -2.37 -6.69
C ALA A 219 -10.06 -1.99 -7.47
N LEU A 220 -10.33 -0.70 -7.63
CA LEU A 220 -11.41 -0.17 -8.45
C LEU A 220 -11.14 -0.37 -9.95
N GLU A 221 -9.93 -0.09 -10.39
CA GLU A 221 -9.49 -0.26 -11.78
C GLU A 221 -9.57 -1.72 -12.25
N GLU A 222 -9.17 -2.68 -11.40
CA GLU A 222 -9.28 -4.12 -11.73
C GLU A 222 -10.72 -4.55 -12.02
N VAL A 223 -11.69 -3.88 -11.42
CA VAL A 223 -13.10 -4.13 -11.66
C VAL A 223 -13.73 -3.11 -12.61
N GLY A 224 -12.92 -2.44 -13.44
CA GLY A 224 -13.37 -1.59 -14.54
C GLY A 224 -13.93 -0.23 -14.10
N TRP A 225 -13.49 0.31 -12.97
CA TRP A 225 -13.81 1.66 -12.53
C TRP A 225 -12.62 2.60 -12.71
N ALA A 226 -12.85 3.81 -13.22
CA ALA A 226 -11.86 4.87 -13.15
C ALA A 226 -12.01 5.63 -11.83
N VAL A 227 -10.90 6.15 -11.29
CA VAL A 227 -10.89 6.98 -10.08
C VAL A 227 -10.43 8.38 -10.43
N ILE A 228 -11.19 9.39 -10.00
CA ILE A 228 -10.78 10.79 -10.01
C ILE A 228 -10.44 11.19 -8.57
N ARG A 229 -9.24 11.71 -8.35
CA ARG A 229 -8.83 12.23 -7.03
C ARG A 229 -8.84 13.75 -7.03
N VAL A 230 -9.69 14.32 -6.19
CA VAL A 230 -9.67 15.75 -5.85
C VAL A 230 -8.75 15.94 -4.66
N ARG A 231 -7.58 16.55 -4.90
CA ARG A 231 -6.48 16.71 -3.95
C ARG A 231 -6.51 18.13 -3.38
N ALA A 232 -7.00 18.29 -2.15
CA ALA A 232 -7.14 19.60 -1.51
C ALA A 232 -5.93 19.96 -0.63
N ASP A 233 -5.82 21.23 -0.26
CA ASP A 233 -4.92 21.75 0.80
C ASP A 233 -3.44 21.39 0.63
N GLY A 234 -2.91 21.55 -0.60
CA GLY A 234 -1.48 21.37 -0.90
C GLY A 234 -1.05 19.90 -1.02
N LEU A 235 -1.99 19.00 -1.26
CA LEU A 235 -1.68 17.65 -1.68
C LEU A 235 -1.24 17.62 -3.15
N GLU A 236 -0.11 16.98 -3.41
CA GLU A 236 0.38 16.71 -4.77
C GLU A 236 -0.60 15.80 -5.55
N PRO A 237 -0.63 15.90 -6.89
CA PRO A 237 -1.42 15.02 -7.72
C PRO A 237 -0.95 13.57 -7.59
N LEU A 238 -1.90 12.63 -7.64
CA LEU A 238 -1.68 11.19 -7.60
C LEU A 238 -2.18 10.55 -8.89
N GLY A 239 -1.31 10.52 -9.90
CA GLY A 239 -1.62 9.95 -11.21
C GLY A 239 -2.40 10.88 -12.15
N PRO A 240 -2.78 10.40 -13.35
CA PRO A 240 -3.29 11.23 -14.44
C PRO A 240 -4.71 11.78 -14.19
N HIS A 241 -5.51 11.13 -13.35
CA HIS A 241 -6.87 11.57 -13.02
C HIS A 241 -6.92 12.30 -11.67
N SER A 242 -5.95 13.19 -11.45
CA SER A 242 -5.88 14.04 -10.25
C SER A 242 -6.19 15.49 -10.57
N ILE A 243 -6.98 16.12 -9.70
CA ILE A 243 -7.32 17.54 -9.76
C ILE A 243 -6.88 18.16 -8.45
N VAL A 244 -5.95 19.12 -8.50
CA VAL A 244 -5.45 19.81 -7.30
C VAL A 244 -6.27 21.07 -7.08
N CYS A 245 -6.73 21.30 -5.86
CA CYS A 245 -7.55 22.46 -5.53
C CYS A 245 -7.20 23.06 -4.16
N SER A 246 -7.54 24.33 -3.96
CA SER A 246 -7.49 24.99 -2.65
C SER A 246 -8.77 24.78 -1.82
N GLY A 247 -9.81 24.19 -2.42
CA GLY A 247 -11.09 23.96 -1.79
C GLY A 247 -12.20 23.72 -2.82
N VAL A 248 -13.40 23.40 -2.34
CA VAL A 248 -14.55 23.12 -3.21
C VAL A 248 -15.17 24.42 -3.75
N SER A 249 -15.16 24.56 -5.07
CA SER A 249 -15.68 25.69 -5.84
C SER A 249 -16.46 25.22 -7.08
N VAL A 250 -17.13 26.15 -7.78
CA VAL A 250 -17.78 25.86 -9.06
C VAL A 250 -16.75 25.48 -10.13
N GLY A 251 -15.60 26.18 -10.17
CA GLY A 251 -14.52 25.85 -11.12
C GLY A 251 -13.96 24.44 -10.94
N LEU A 252 -13.85 23.96 -9.68
CA LEU A 252 -13.49 22.57 -9.42
C LEU A 252 -14.50 21.59 -10.04
N VAL A 253 -15.80 21.91 -9.98
CA VAL A 253 -16.83 21.05 -10.59
C VAL A 253 -16.69 21.05 -12.10
N ASP A 254 -16.39 22.19 -12.73
CA ASP A 254 -16.13 22.27 -14.16
C ASP A 254 -14.91 21.40 -14.56
N GLU A 255 -13.85 21.41 -13.77
CA GLU A 255 -12.68 20.53 -13.96
C GLU A 255 -13.02 19.05 -13.81
N VAL A 256 -13.84 18.69 -12.81
CA VAL A 256 -14.33 17.31 -12.64
C VAL A 256 -15.15 16.87 -13.86
N LEU A 257 -16.03 17.72 -14.38
CA LEU A 257 -16.81 17.41 -15.58
C LEU A 257 -15.91 17.23 -16.81
N ALA A 258 -14.91 18.10 -16.99
CA ALA A 258 -13.93 17.96 -18.05
C ALA A 258 -13.15 16.64 -17.95
N MET A 259 -12.77 16.23 -16.74
CA MET A 259 -12.11 14.95 -16.49
C MET A 259 -13.04 13.76 -16.78
N LEU A 260 -14.32 13.84 -16.42
CA LEU A 260 -15.31 12.81 -16.78
C LEU A 260 -15.45 12.66 -18.30
N VAL A 261 -15.46 13.79 -19.03
CA VAL A 261 -15.49 13.81 -20.49
C VAL A 261 -14.22 13.20 -21.08
N ALA A 262 -13.04 13.51 -20.52
CA ALA A 262 -11.79 12.91 -20.95
C ALA A 262 -11.77 11.37 -20.76
N ILE A 263 -12.37 10.87 -19.68
CA ILE A 263 -12.35 9.44 -19.31
C ILE A 263 -13.42 8.62 -20.05
N ARG A 264 -14.59 9.20 -20.35
CA ARG A 264 -15.76 8.47 -20.91
C ARG A 264 -16.35 9.04 -22.20
N GLY A 265 -15.88 10.21 -22.63
CA GLY A 265 -16.41 10.91 -23.80
C GLY A 265 -17.59 11.84 -23.47
N GLN A 266 -17.77 12.83 -24.34
CA GLN A 266 -18.79 13.89 -24.18
C GLN A 266 -20.21 13.33 -24.12
N GLU A 267 -20.55 12.38 -24.99
CA GLU A 267 -21.92 11.84 -25.07
C GLU A 267 -22.36 11.14 -23.79
N ALA A 268 -21.46 10.33 -23.20
CA ALA A 268 -21.74 9.61 -21.96
C ALA A 268 -22.00 10.56 -20.79
N VAL A 269 -21.24 11.65 -20.70
CA VAL A 269 -21.41 12.67 -19.65
C VAL A 269 -22.67 13.51 -19.90
N ALA A 270 -22.93 13.89 -21.16
CA ALA A 270 -24.12 14.64 -21.54
C ALA A 270 -25.42 13.88 -21.20
N ALA A 271 -25.42 12.55 -21.27
CA ALA A 271 -26.57 11.73 -20.85
C ALA A 271 -26.91 11.86 -19.34
N LEU A 272 -25.96 12.30 -18.52
CA LEU A 272 -26.17 12.57 -17.10
C LEU A 272 -26.58 14.02 -16.82
N MET A 273 -26.27 14.95 -17.70
CA MET A 273 -26.74 16.33 -17.60
C MET A 273 -28.28 16.32 -17.72
N GLY A 274 -28.97 17.09 -16.88
CA GLY A 274 -30.42 17.22 -16.97
C GLY A 274 -30.80 17.73 -18.36
N ARG A 275 -31.74 17.08 -19.05
CA ARG A 275 -32.46 17.77 -20.12
C ARG A 275 -33.20 18.93 -19.44
N GLU A 276 -33.03 20.14 -19.96
CA GLU A 276 -33.94 21.24 -19.60
C GLU A 276 -35.39 20.74 -19.78
N PRO A 277 -36.30 21.06 -18.86
CA PRO A 277 -37.72 20.80 -19.09
C PRO A 277 -38.11 21.52 -20.38
N SER A 278 -38.61 20.76 -21.35
CA SER A 278 -39.10 21.29 -22.61
C SER A 278 -40.45 21.93 -22.34
N GLY A 279 -40.48 23.26 -22.23
CA GLY A 279 -41.71 24.07 -22.21
C GLY A 279 -42.45 24.10 -20.88
#